data_AF-A0A7X0BTV3-F1
#
_entry.id   AF-A0A7X0BTV3-F1
#
_cell.length_a   1.000
_cell.length_b   1.000
_cell.length_c   1.000
_cell.angle_alpha   90.00
_cell.angle_beta   90.00
_cell.angle_gamma   90.00
#
_symmetry.space_group_name_H-M   'P 1'
#
loop_
_entity.id
_entity.type
_entity.pdbx_description
1 polymer ?
#
loop_
_entity_poly.entity_id
_entity_poly.type
_entity_poly.pdbx_seq_one_letter_code
_entity_poly.pdbx_strand_id
1 'polypeptide(L)'
;MRPLLPVSLAAVIAASVVFPAQAAQPQCLTSEIESELIDSRLALGAGQCHLEAMAANPSQALAHAQYAYSWFVQAEQRQAGSAVDQLTLARQRLEALERQGRVPALTAQNGH
;
A
#
# COMPACT_ATOMS: atom_id res chain seq x y z
N MET A 1 -68.97 19.85 -0.89
CA MET A 1 -67.56 20.30 -0.75
C MET A 1 -67.00 19.68 0.51
N ARG A 2 -65.81 19.07 0.60
CA ARG A 2 -64.85 18.54 -0.40
C ARG A 2 -64.33 17.21 0.20
N PRO A 3 -64.11 16.12 -0.56
CA PRO A 3 -63.49 14.92 0.00
C PRO A 3 -62.00 15.18 0.27
N LEU A 4 -61.53 14.82 1.46
CA LEU A 4 -60.11 14.78 1.80
C LEU A 4 -59.59 13.36 1.61
N LEU A 5 -58.95 13.12 0.46
CA LEU A 5 -58.17 11.90 0.23
C LEU A 5 -56.82 12.04 0.94
N PRO A 6 -56.43 11.13 1.86
CA PRO A 6 -55.06 11.04 2.32
C PRO A 6 -54.21 10.43 1.19
N VAL A 7 -53.44 11.28 0.51
CA VAL A 7 -52.50 10.83 -0.53
C VAL A 7 -51.38 10.02 0.13
N SER A 8 -51.23 8.76 -0.25
CA SER A 8 -50.14 7.89 0.18
C SER A 8 -48.78 8.44 -0.24
N LEU A 9 -48.02 9.02 0.69
CA LEU A 9 -46.62 9.37 0.48
C LEU A 9 -45.70 8.23 0.95
N ALA A 10 -45.67 7.14 0.16
CA ALA A 10 -44.67 6.08 0.34
C ALA A 10 -43.31 6.58 -0.20
N ALA A 11 -42.54 7.24 0.66
CA ALA A 11 -41.20 7.71 0.33
C ALA A 11 -40.21 6.54 0.23
N VAL A 12 -40.11 5.93 -0.94
CA VAL A 12 -39.07 4.93 -1.24
C VAL A 12 -37.74 5.67 -1.42
N ILE A 13 -36.97 5.77 -0.33
CA ILE A 13 -35.59 6.27 -0.39
C ILE A 13 -34.73 5.16 -1.00
N ALA A 14 -34.51 5.24 -2.31
CA ALA A 14 -33.53 4.43 -3.01
C ALA A 14 -32.12 4.90 -2.59
N ALA A 15 -31.61 4.34 -1.48
CA ALA A 15 -30.26 4.58 -1.01
C ALA A 15 -29.27 3.90 -1.98
N SER A 16 -28.83 4.65 -2.99
CA SER A 16 -27.77 4.24 -3.90
C SER A 16 -26.47 4.00 -3.13
N VAL A 17 -26.19 2.74 -2.79
CA VAL A 17 -24.89 2.31 -2.27
C VAL A 17 -23.82 2.49 -3.35
N VAL A 18 -23.23 3.67 -3.39
CA VAL A 18 -21.97 3.91 -4.10
C VAL A 18 -20.89 3.21 -3.31
N PHE A 19 -20.65 1.94 -3.62
CA PHE A 19 -19.45 1.25 -3.16
C PHE A 19 -18.24 2.05 -3.66
N PRO A 20 -17.32 2.49 -2.78
CA PRO A 20 -16.07 3.04 -3.26
C PRO A 20 -15.38 1.94 -4.04
N ALA A 21 -15.18 2.18 -5.34
CA ALA A 21 -14.31 1.36 -6.16
C ALA A 21 -12.89 1.55 -5.64
N GLN A 22 -12.53 0.76 -4.62
CA GLN A 22 -11.18 0.64 -4.14
C GLN A 22 -10.36 0.17 -5.34
N ALA A 23 -9.54 1.07 -5.89
CA ALA A 23 -8.62 0.72 -6.95
C ALA A 23 -7.82 -0.49 -6.46
N ALA A 24 -7.96 -1.62 -7.14
CA ALA A 24 -7.40 -2.89 -6.69
C ALA A 24 -5.90 -2.67 -6.46
N GLN A 25 -5.47 -2.76 -5.19
CA GLN A 25 -4.07 -2.53 -4.86
C GLN A 25 -3.24 -3.57 -5.59
N PRO A 26 -2.09 -3.19 -6.18
CA PRO A 26 -1.25 -4.13 -6.91
C PRO A 26 -0.92 -5.32 -6.00
N GLN A 27 -1.34 -6.51 -6.43
CA GLN A 27 -1.14 -7.77 -5.69
C GLN A 27 0.33 -8.19 -5.82
N CYS A 28 1.20 -7.49 -5.11
CA CYS A 28 2.63 -7.77 -5.09
C CYS A 28 2.91 -9.03 -4.26
N LEU A 29 3.87 -9.82 -4.73
CA LEU A 29 4.29 -11.06 -4.09
C LEU A 29 4.97 -10.75 -2.76
N THR A 30 4.37 -11.17 -1.65
CA THR A 30 4.87 -10.85 -0.30
C THR A 30 6.04 -11.76 0.10
N SER A 31 5.82 -13.09 0.17
CA SER A 31 6.88 -14.07 0.48
C SER A 31 6.53 -15.55 0.28
N GLU A 32 5.41 -15.91 -0.35
CA GLU A 32 4.92 -17.31 -0.41
C GLU A 32 5.56 -18.16 -1.53
N ILE A 33 6.81 -17.87 -1.92
CA ILE A 33 7.52 -18.57 -2.99
C ILE A 33 8.75 -19.28 -2.40
N GLU A 34 8.91 -20.55 -2.74
CA GLU A 34 10.10 -21.33 -2.38
C GLU A 34 11.37 -20.66 -2.92
N SER A 35 12.40 -20.54 -2.07
CA SER A 35 13.65 -19.83 -2.41
C SER A 35 14.36 -20.37 -3.66
N GLU A 36 14.09 -21.63 -4.01
CA GLU A 36 14.63 -22.33 -5.18
C GLU A 36 13.99 -21.85 -6.50
N LEU A 37 12.76 -21.34 -6.44
CA LEU A 37 11.98 -20.82 -7.58
C LEU A 37 12.17 -19.31 -7.81
N ILE A 38 12.91 -18.64 -6.93
CA ILE A 38 13.19 -17.20 -7.02
C ILE A 38 14.45 -16.99 -7.85
N ASP A 39 14.31 -16.36 -9.03
CA ASP A 39 15.43 -15.83 -9.80
C ASP A 39 15.62 -14.31 -9.56
N SER A 40 16.68 -13.73 -10.12
CA SER A 40 16.97 -12.29 -9.97
C SER A 40 15.90 -11.39 -10.61
N ARG A 41 15.22 -11.83 -11.67
CA ARG A 41 14.19 -11.07 -12.39
C ARG A 41 12.87 -11.05 -11.62
N LEU A 42 12.46 -12.18 -11.06
CA LEU A 42 11.28 -12.29 -10.20
C LEU A 42 11.47 -11.41 -8.95
N ALA A 43 12.65 -11.49 -8.33
CA ALA A 43 12.99 -10.66 -7.19
C ALA A 43 12.98 -9.15 -7.53
N LEU A 44 13.57 -8.75 -8.67
CA LEU A 44 13.48 -7.37 -9.17
C LEU A 44 12.03 -6.92 -9.41
N GLY A 45 11.21 -7.73 -10.07
CA GLY A 45 9.82 -7.42 -10.39
C GLY A 45 8.95 -7.29 -9.13
N ALA A 46 9.09 -8.20 -8.17
CA ALA A 46 8.38 -8.14 -6.90
C ALA A 46 8.81 -6.91 -6.07
N GLY A 47 10.11 -6.61 -6.02
CA GLY A 47 10.61 -5.40 -5.36
C GLY A 47 10.08 -4.11 -5.98
N GLN A 48 10.05 -4.04 -7.32
CA GLN A 48 9.52 -2.89 -8.06
C GLN A 48 8.01 -2.71 -7.82
N CYS A 49 7.22 -3.79 -7.87
CA CYS A 49 5.80 -3.77 -7.54
C CYS A 49 5.57 -3.15 -6.15
N HIS A 50 6.38 -3.54 -5.16
CA HIS A 50 6.26 -2.98 -3.82
C HIS A 50 6.67 -1.50 -3.71
N LEU A 51 7.64 -1.02 -4.48
CA LEU A 51 7.95 0.42 -4.55
C LEU A 51 6.78 1.25 -5.12
N GLU A 52 6.01 0.69 -6.06
CA GLU A 52 4.82 1.32 -6.63
C GLU A 52 3.64 1.24 -5.66
N ALA A 53 3.40 0.07 -5.05
CA ALA A 53 2.36 -0.14 -4.03
C ALA A 53 2.53 0.79 -2.83
N MET A 54 3.76 1.00 -2.36
CA MET A 54 4.10 1.95 -1.31
C MET A 54 3.67 3.39 -1.64
N ALA A 55 3.83 3.82 -2.90
CA ALA A 55 3.41 5.15 -3.32
C ALA A 55 1.88 5.26 -3.47
N ALA A 56 1.22 4.17 -3.89
CA ALA A 56 -0.24 4.11 -4.03
C ALA A 56 -0.99 3.97 -2.69
N ASN A 57 -0.35 3.41 -1.65
CA ASN A 57 -0.97 3.18 -0.35
C ASN A 57 -0.10 3.70 0.81
N PRO A 58 -0.20 5.00 1.18
CA PRO A 58 0.55 5.59 2.28
C PRO A 58 0.37 4.89 3.63
N SER A 59 -0.82 4.31 3.89
CA SER A 59 -1.11 3.61 5.16
C SER A 59 -0.34 2.30 5.34
N GLN A 60 0.12 1.70 4.24
CA GLN A 60 0.95 0.48 4.24
C GLN A 60 2.36 0.73 3.68
N ALA A 61 2.74 2.00 3.51
CA ALA A 61 4.01 2.37 2.89
C ALA A 61 5.22 1.73 3.59
N LEU A 62 5.22 1.65 4.92
CA LEU A 62 6.30 0.99 5.68
C LEU A 62 6.42 -0.50 5.34
N ALA A 63 5.31 -1.23 5.31
CA ALA A 63 5.29 -2.66 4.99
C ALA A 63 5.75 -2.91 3.54
N HIS A 64 5.26 -2.12 2.59
CA HIS A 64 5.70 -2.20 1.20
C HIS A 64 7.17 -1.82 1.02
N ALA A 65 7.71 -0.85 1.77
CA ALA A 65 9.14 -0.54 1.75
C ALA A 65 10.01 -1.71 2.28
N GLN A 66 9.54 -2.39 3.32
CA GLN A 66 10.19 -3.58 3.88
C GLN A 66 10.22 -4.74 2.88
N TYR A 67 9.09 -5.03 2.21
CA TYR A 67 9.04 -6.04 1.14
C TYR A 67 9.91 -5.65 -0.06
N ALA A 68 9.88 -4.39 -0.50
CA ALA A 68 10.74 -3.92 -1.59
C ALA A 68 12.23 -4.16 -1.28
N TYR A 69 12.65 -3.81 -0.06
CA TYR A 69 14.02 -4.04 0.40
C TYR A 69 14.39 -5.53 0.43
N SER A 70 13.56 -6.41 1.00
CA SER A 70 13.86 -7.84 1.08
C SER A 70 13.95 -8.50 -0.30
N TRP A 71 13.14 -8.07 -1.26
CA TRP A 71 13.21 -8.53 -2.64
C TRP A 71 14.48 -8.07 -3.36
N PHE A 72 14.90 -6.80 -3.24
CA PHE A 72 16.16 -6.35 -3.85
C PHE A 72 17.41 -6.96 -3.20
N VAL A 73 17.37 -7.31 -1.90
CA VAL A 73 18.41 -8.13 -1.27
C VAL A 73 18.53 -9.50 -1.94
N GLN A 74 17.40 -10.17 -2.21
CA GLN A 74 17.40 -11.46 -2.90
C GLN A 74 17.90 -11.35 -4.35
N ALA A 75 17.55 -10.27 -5.06
CA ALA A 75 18.06 -10.02 -6.41
C ALA A 75 19.60 -9.87 -6.42
N GLU A 76 20.17 -9.06 -5.53
CA GLU A 76 21.63 -8.92 -5.40
C GLU A 76 22.32 -10.22 -5.00
N GLN A 77 21.75 -10.99 -4.07
CA GLN A 77 22.32 -12.28 -3.64
C GLN A 77 22.38 -13.31 -4.79
N ARG A 78 21.43 -13.26 -5.73
CA ARG A 78 21.35 -14.20 -6.87
C ARG A 78 22.14 -13.70 -8.08
N GLN A 79 22.23 -12.39 -8.25
CA GLN A 79 22.99 -11.76 -9.33
C GLN A 79 23.51 -10.40 -8.85
N ALA A 80 24.77 -10.37 -8.42
CA ALA A 80 25.43 -9.15 -7.96
C ALA A 80 25.38 -8.05 -9.04
N GLY A 81 25.01 -6.84 -8.65
CA GLY A 81 24.86 -5.70 -9.56
C GLY A 81 23.52 -5.62 -10.29
N SER A 82 22.58 -6.57 -10.11
CA SER A 82 21.28 -6.55 -10.80
C SER A 82 20.27 -5.57 -10.20
N ALA A 83 20.44 -5.19 -8.93
CA ALA A 83 19.49 -4.43 -8.12
C ALA A 83 20.15 -3.40 -7.16
N VAL A 84 21.45 -3.11 -7.24
CA VAL A 84 22.18 -2.21 -6.32
C VAL A 84 21.50 -0.85 -6.13
N ASP A 85 21.06 -0.22 -7.22
CA ASP A 85 20.42 1.09 -7.19
C ASP A 85 19.04 1.02 -6.53
N GLN A 86 18.27 -0.02 -6.86
CA GLN A 86 16.93 -0.28 -6.33
C GLN A 86 16.98 -0.65 -4.84
N LEU A 87 17.97 -1.46 -4.42
CA LEU A 87 18.24 -1.79 -3.03
C LEU A 87 18.62 -0.54 -2.23
N THR A 88 19.45 0.33 -2.81
CA THR A 88 19.84 1.60 -2.19
C THR A 88 18.64 2.55 -2.05
N LEU A 89 17.79 2.66 -3.07
CA LEU A 89 16.55 3.42 -3.04
C LEU A 89 15.57 2.89 -1.99
N ALA A 90 15.35 1.57 -1.95
CA ALA A 90 14.45 0.93 -0.99
C ALA A 90 14.92 1.16 0.46
N ARG A 91 16.23 1.01 0.72
CA ARG A 91 16.84 1.32 2.02
C ARG A 91 16.59 2.78 2.45
N GLN A 92 16.88 3.74 1.57
CA GLN A 92 16.67 5.17 1.86
C GLN A 92 15.20 5.50 2.18
N ARG A 93 14.25 4.88 1.45
CA ARG A 93 12.82 5.06 1.67
C ARG A 93 12.35 4.42 2.98
N LEU A 94 12.83 3.21 3.30
CA LEU A 94 12.57 2.54 4.56
C LEU A 94 13.07 3.37 5.76
N GLU A 95 14.32 3.82 5.72
CA GLU A 95 14.90 4.70 6.74
C GLU A 95 14.14 6.03 6.92
N ALA A 96 13.54 6.56 5.85
CA ALA A 96 12.70 7.77 5.92
C ALA A 96 11.35 7.48 6.60
N LEU A 97 10.68 6.39 6.24
CA LEU A 97 9.40 5.97 6.81
C LEU A 97 9.54 5.59 8.29
N GLU A 98 10.60 4.86 8.66
CA GLU A 98 10.88 4.54 10.06
C GLU A 98 11.18 5.78 10.91
N ARG A 99 11.82 6.81 10.35
CA ARG A 99 12.02 8.09 11.04
C ARG A 99 10.70 8.83 11.22
N GLN A 100 9.83 8.85 10.21
CA GLN A 100 8.49 9.45 10.32
C GLN A 100 7.66 8.76 11.42
N GLY A 101 7.64 7.42 11.46
CA GLY A 101 6.96 6.66 12.52
C GLY A 101 7.60 6.82 13.91
N ARG A 102 8.90 7.19 13.97
CA ARG A 102 9.64 7.47 15.22
C ARG A 102 9.54 8.93 15.70
N VAL A 103 8.96 9.85 14.93
CA VAL A 103 8.56 11.18 15.43
C VAL A 103 7.14 11.05 15.97
N PRO A 104 6.94 10.90 17.30
CA PRO A 104 5.61 10.85 17.87
C PRO A 104 5.00 12.24 17.81
N ALA A 105 3.73 12.38 18.23
CA ALA A 105 3.01 13.65 18.29
C ALA A 105 3.52 14.62 19.40
N LEU A 106 4.82 14.93 19.41
CA LEU A 106 5.48 15.93 20.27
C LEU A 106 4.97 17.35 19.98
N THR A 107 4.35 17.58 18.83
CA THR A 107 3.62 18.81 18.49
C THR A 107 2.19 18.86 19.05
N ALA A 108 1.64 17.76 19.56
CA ALA A 108 0.26 17.71 20.08
C ALA A 108 0.16 17.98 21.59
N GLN A 109 1.27 18.03 22.34
CA GLN A 109 1.27 18.17 23.81
C GLN A 109 1.68 19.56 24.32
N ASN A 110 2.09 20.49 23.44
CA ASN A 110 2.53 21.85 23.82
C ASN A 110 1.43 22.91 23.58
N GLY A 111 0.16 22.53 23.73
CA GLY A 111 -0.99 23.29 23.22
C GLY A 111 -2.20 23.38 24.14
N HIS A 112 -2.03 23.40 25.47
CA HIS A 112 -3.03 23.85 26.44
C HIS A 112 -2.35 24.43 27.69
#